data_AF-A0A956Y5Y6-F1
#
_entry.id   AF-A0A956Y5Y6-F1
#
_cell.length_a   1.000
_cell.length_b   1.000
_cell.length_c   1.000
_cell.angle_alpha   90.00
_cell.angle_beta   90.00
_cell.angle_gamma   90.00
#
_symmetry.space_group_name_H-M   'P 1'
#
loop_
_entity.id
_entity.type
_entity.pdbx_description
1 polymer ?
#
loop_
_entity_poly.entity_id
_entity_poly.type
_entity_poly.pdbx_seq_one_letter_code
_entity_poly.pdbx_strand_id
1 'polypeptide(L)'
;MSLPSDYLQRVYAGVLGKIIGVYLGRPFEGWSYDQIMENLGEINYYVHEKLNVPLVVTDDDISGTFTFLRALQDYNYTRNLTPAQIGHTWMNYLIEEQTILWWGGMGNSTEHTAYLRLKEGIEAPRSGSIELNGKVVAEQIGAQIFI
;
A
#
# COMPACT_ATOMS: atom_id res chain seq x y z
N MET A 1 -3.32 29.22 -3.14
CA MET A 1 -2.77 28.39 -4.25
C MET A 1 -3.95 27.97 -5.11
N SER A 2 -3.96 28.32 -6.41
CA SER A 2 -4.94 27.80 -7.37
C SER A 2 -4.43 26.47 -7.94
N LEU A 3 -5.34 25.52 -8.12
CA LEU A 3 -4.98 24.26 -8.78
C LEU A 3 -4.75 24.49 -10.28
N PRO A 4 -3.82 23.74 -10.92
CA PRO A 4 -3.67 23.74 -12.37
C PRO A 4 -4.99 23.40 -13.08
N SER A 5 -5.19 23.93 -14.29
CA SER A 5 -6.40 23.65 -15.08
C SER A 5 -6.54 22.18 -15.50
N ASP A 6 -5.43 21.44 -15.53
CA ASP A 6 -5.35 20.02 -15.84
C ASP A 6 -5.21 19.12 -14.60
N TYR A 7 -5.48 19.67 -13.39
CA TYR A 7 -5.29 18.96 -12.13
C TYR A 7 -6.05 17.62 -12.09
N LEU A 8 -7.30 17.60 -12.53
CA LEU A 8 -8.12 16.38 -12.51
C LEU A 8 -7.52 15.30 -13.43
N GLN A 9 -7.05 15.68 -14.62
CA GLN A 9 -6.40 14.78 -15.56
C GLN A 9 -5.11 14.22 -14.97
N ARG A 10 -4.31 15.04 -14.26
CA ARG A 10 -3.09 14.60 -13.57
C ARG A 10 -3.39 13.59 -12.46
N VAL A 11 -4.40 13.87 -11.63
CA VAL A 11 -4.84 12.94 -10.57
C VAL A 11 -5.32 11.63 -11.17
N TYR A 12 -6.17 11.70 -12.20
CA TYR A 12 -6.68 10.53 -12.89
C TYR A 12 -5.55 9.69 -13.51
N ALA A 13 -4.63 10.33 -14.24
CA ALA A 13 -3.49 9.66 -14.86
C ALA A 13 -2.57 9.02 -13.82
N GLY A 14 -2.34 9.68 -12.67
CA GLY A 14 -1.55 9.12 -11.58
C GLY A 14 -2.20 7.89 -10.96
N VAL A 15 -3.50 7.94 -10.68
CA VAL A 15 -4.26 6.80 -10.15
C VAL A 15 -4.31 5.63 -11.14
N LEU A 16 -4.58 5.92 -12.42
CA LEU A 16 -4.60 4.91 -13.47
C LEU A 16 -3.21 4.28 -13.66
N GLY A 17 -2.15 5.09 -13.67
CA GLY A 17 -0.77 4.61 -13.75
C GLY A 17 -0.41 3.69 -12.58
N LYS A 18 -0.82 4.03 -11.34
CA LYS A 18 -0.66 3.15 -10.18
C LYS A 18 -1.35 1.80 -10.40
N ILE A 19 -2.62 1.80 -10.79
CA ILE A 19 -3.39 0.56 -11.01
C ILE A 19 -2.74 -0.31 -12.09
N ILE A 20 -2.30 0.28 -13.20
CA ILE A 20 -1.58 -0.42 -14.28
C ILE A 20 -0.29 -1.04 -13.73
N GLY A 21 0.49 -0.28 -12.97
CA GLY A 21 1.75 -0.76 -12.39
C GLY A 21 1.56 -1.94 -11.45
N VAL A 22 0.55 -1.88 -10.57
CA VAL A 22 0.21 -2.97 -9.64
C VAL A 22 -0.14 -4.25 -10.42
N TYR A 23 -1.08 -4.17 -11.37
CA TYR A 23 -1.49 -5.36 -12.14
C TYR A 23 -0.41 -5.90 -13.08
N LEU A 24 0.49 -5.03 -13.54
CA LEU A 24 1.65 -5.46 -14.32
C LEU A 24 2.65 -6.22 -13.44
N GLY A 25 3.00 -5.67 -12.27
CA GLY A 25 4.08 -6.18 -11.42
C GLY A 25 3.71 -7.38 -10.56
N ARG A 26 2.47 -7.42 -10.07
CA ARG A 26 2.00 -8.46 -9.14
C ARG A 26 2.29 -9.91 -9.56
N PRO A 27 2.10 -10.33 -10.84
CA PRO A 27 2.34 -11.72 -11.23
C PRO A 27 3.76 -12.23 -10.94
N PHE A 28 4.75 -11.34 -10.84
CA PHE A 28 6.15 -11.67 -10.59
C PHE A 28 6.71 -10.90 -9.39
N GLU A 29 5.84 -10.52 -8.45
CA GLU A 29 6.28 -9.91 -7.19
C GLU A 29 7.26 -10.83 -6.44
N GLY A 30 8.36 -10.25 -5.95
CA GLY A 30 9.43 -10.99 -5.27
C GLY A 30 10.40 -11.73 -6.20
N TRP A 31 10.26 -11.61 -7.53
CA TRP A 31 11.25 -12.16 -8.45
C TRP A 31 12.47 -11.25 -8.56
N SER A 32 13.66 -11.86 -8.61
CA SER A 32 14.87 -11.13 -8.95
C SER A 32 14.87 -10.70 -10.42
N TYR A 33 15.70 -9.71 -10.74
CA TYR A 33 15.90 -9.29 -12.14
C TYR A 33 16.28 -10.48 -13.04
N ASP A 34 17.18 -11.35 -12.60
CA ASP A 34 17.64 -12.50 -13.38
C ASP A 34 16.49 -13.49 -13.64
N GLN A 35 15.65 -13.76 -12.64
CA GLN A 35 14.46 -14.60 -12.79
C GLN A 35 13.49 -14.02 -13.83
N ILE A 36 13.24 -12.71 -13.78
CA ILE A 36 12.38 -12.03 -14.76
C ILE A 36 12.98 -12.17 -16.16
N MET A 37 14.25 -11.88 -16.33
CA MET A 37 14.90 -11.92 -17.65
C MET A 37 14.97 -13.34 -18.22
N GLU A 38 15.22 -14.34 -17.40
CA GLU A 38 15.29 -15.75 -17.82
C GLU A 38 13.92 -16.28 -18.26
N ASN A 39 12.86 -15.96 -17.51
CA ASN A 39 11.54 -16.58 -17.69
C ASN A 39 10.60 -15.75 -18.58
N LEU A 40 10.72 -14.42 -18.55
CA LEU A 40 9.78 -13.49 -19.18
C LEU A 40 10.47 -12.56 -20.20
N GLY A 41 11.77 -12.31 -20.06
CA GLY A 41 12.50 -11.33 -20.85
C GLY A 41 12.09 -9.89 -20.55
N GLU A 42 12.34 -8.98 -21.49
CA GLU A 42 11.94 -7.59 -21.35
C GLU A 42 10.41 -7.45 -21.33
N ILE A 43 9.90 -6.75 -20.32
CA ILE A 43 8.46 -6.58 -20.10
C ILE A 43 7.94 -5.38 -20.87
N ASN A 44 7.26 -5.65 -21.98
CA ASN A 44 6.47 -4.69 -22.76
C ASN A 44 5.03 -5.17 -23.00
N TYR A 45 4.57 -6.12 -22.18
CA TYR A 45 3.29 -6.82 -22.27
C TYR A 45 2.78 -7.20 -20.87
N TYR A 46 1.51 -7.61 -20.76
CA TYR A 46 0.96 -8.11 -19.49
C TYR A 46 1.36 -9.58 -19.25
N VAL A 47 1.96 -9.85 -18.10
CA VAL A 47 2.57 -11.16 -17.77
C VAL A 47 1.56 -12.23 -17.35
N HIS A 48 0.38 -11.82 -16.87
CA HIS A 48 -0.59 -12.69 -16.21
C HIS A 48 -0.95 -13.98 -16.96
N GLU A 49 -1.13 -13.93 -18.29
CA GLU A 49 -1.44 -15.13 -19.10
C GLU A 49 -0.30 -16.15 -19.08
N LYS A 50 0.96 -15.69 -19.19
CA LYS A 50 2.14 -16.57 -19.17
C LYS A 50 2.32 -17.29 -17.84
N LEU A 51 1.97 -16.62 -16.74
CA LEU A 51 2.04 -17.17 -15.39
C LEU A 51 0.73 -17.84 -14.94
N ASN A 52 -0.28 -17.88 -15.82
CA ASN A 52 -1.60 -18.46 -15.54
C ASN A 52 -2.24 -17.90 -14.26
N VAL A 53 -2.17 -16.57 -14.09
CA VAL A 53 -2.79 -15.84 -12.99
C VAL A 53 -3.82 -14.83 -13.52
N PRO A 54 -4.85 -14.47 -12.74
CA PRO A 54 -5.78 -13.41 -13.12
C PRO A 54 -5.08 -12.05 -13.23
N LEU A 55 -5.43 -11.26 -14.26
CA LEU A 55 -4.93 -9.88 -14.41
C LEU A 55 -5.46 -8.95 -13.32
N VAL A 56 -6.76 -9.05 -13.02
CA VAL A 56 -7.45 -8.14 -12.11
C VAL A 56 -7.80 -8.90 -10.84
N VAL A 57 -7.28 -8.41 -9.73
CA VAL A 57 -7.39 -9.00 -8.41
C VAL A 57 -7.46 -7.91 -7.35
N THR A 58 -7.97 -8.25 -6.17
CA THR A 58 -7.93 -7.38 -5.01
C THR A 58 -6.50 -7.26 -4.52
N ASP A 59 -6.06 -6.03 -4.30
CA ASP A 59 -4.67 -5.70 -4.00
C ASP A 59 -4.59 -4.60 -2.94
N ASP A 60 -3.62 -4.71 -2.04
CA ASP A 60 -3.42 -3.80 -0.91
C ASP A 60 -3.04 -2.40 -1.37
N ASP A 61 -2.20 -2.31 -2.40
CA ASP A 61 -1.77 -1.04 -2.97
C ASP A 61 -2.94 -0.24 -3.54
N ILE A 62 -3.88 -0.92 -4.20
CA ILE A 62 -5.07 -0.28 -4.79
C ILE A 62 -6.09 0.04 -3.70
N SER A 63 -6.44 -0.95 -2.88
CA SER A 63 -7.50 -0.82 -1.88
C SER A 63 -7.14 0.20 -0.79
N GLY A 64 -5.87 0.20 -0.35
CA GLY A 64 -5.34 1.17 0.61
C GLY A 64 -5.35 2.60 0.06
N THR A 65 -5.00 2.79 -1.21
CA THR A 65 -4.99 4.11 -1.88
C THR A 65 -6.34 4.83 -1.76
N PHE A 66 -7.46 4.10 -1.91
CA PHE A 66 -8.79 4.71 -1.82
C PHE A 66 -9.36 4.71 -0.41
N THR A 67 -9.01 3.73 0.43
CA THR A 67 -9.56 3.61 1.77
C THR A 67 -8.90 4.56 2.75
N PHE A 68 -7.57 4.71 2.73
CA PHE A 68 -6.86 5.56 3.70
C PHE A 68 -7.20 7.05 3.56
N LEU A 69 -7.59 7.49 2.37
CA LEU A 69 -8.06 8.86 2.12
C LEU A 69 -9.39 9.17 2.83
N ARG A 70 -10.15 8.16 3.30
CA ARG A 70 -11.38 8.37 4.07
C ARG A 70 -11.14 9.17 5.36
N ALA A 71 -9.93 9.15 5.91
CA ALA A 71 -9.55 9.98 7.06
C ALA A 71 -9.78 11.47 6.78
N LEU A 72 -9.59 11.93 5.52
CA LEU A 72 -9.92 13.32 5.18
C LEU A 72 -11.42 13.59 5.35
N GLN A 73 -12.27 12.70 4.86
CA GLN A 73 -13.72 12.86 4.95
C GLN A 73 -14.21 12.75 6.39
N ASP A 74 -13.75 11.74 7.14
CA ASP A 74 -14.16 11.46 8.52
C ASP A 74 -13.86 12.62 9.48
N TYR A 75 -12.82 13.40 9.18
CA TYR A 75 -12.42 14.58 9.94
C TYR A 75 -12.71 15.89 9.19
N ASN A 76 -13.77 15.92 8.37
CA ASN A 76 -14.33 17.11 7.73
C ASN A 76 -13.34 17.90 6.85
N TYR A 77 -12.43 17.19 6.17
CA TYR A 77 -11.40 17.73 5.29
C TYR A 77 -10.53 18.79 5.97
N THR A 78 -10.34 18.69 7.29
CA THR A 78 -9.48 19.59 8.04
C THR A 78 -8.04 19.51 7.53
N ARG A 79 -7.38 20.67 7.43
CA ARG A 79 -5.94 20.72 7.12
C ARG A 79 -5.05 20.28 8.28
N ASN A 80 -5.62 20.21 9.49
CA ASN A 80 -4.93 19.82 10.71
C ASN A 80 -5.18 18.34 11.05
N LEU A 81 -5.27 17.48 10.04
CA LEU A 81 -5.47 16.03 10.23
C LEU A 81 -4.24 15.45 10.93
N THR A 82 -4.44 14.74 12.04
CA THR A 82 -3.34 14.16 12.82
C THR A 82 -3.06 12.71 12.43
N PRO A 83 -1.83 12.20 12.66
CA PRO A 83 -1.54 10.78 12.45
C PRO A 83 -2.45 9.86 13.31
N ALA A 84 -2.75 10.24 14.55
CA ALA A 84 -3.65 9.49 15.42
C ALA A 84 -5.05 9.34 14.79
N GLN A 85 -5.58 10.40 14.18
CA GLN A 85 -6.85 10.37 13.46
C GLN A 85 -6.82 9.42 12.24
N ILE A 86 -5.71 9.37 11.52
CA ILE A 86 -5.49 8.40 10.44
C ILE A 86 -5.47 6.98 11.01
N GLY A 87 -4.76 6.75 12.11
CA GLY A 87 -4.73 5.45 12.81
C GLY A 87 -6.12 5.01 13.28
N HIS A 88 -6.94 5.92 13.83
CA HIS A 88 -8.32 5.60 14.18
C HIS A 88 -9.19 5.28 12.97
N THR A 89 -8.97 5.97 11.85
CA THR A 89 -9.63 5.64 10.58
C THR A 89 -9.29 4.22 10.15
N TRP A 90 -8.01 3.81 10.25
CA TRP A 90 -7.61 2.44 9.98
C TRP A 90 -8.36 1.45 10.87
N MET A 91 -8.47 1.72 12.16
CA MET A 91 -9.22 0.86 13.10
C MET A 91 -10.71 0.76 12.80
N ASN A 92 -11.30 1.73 12.08
CA ASN A 92 -12.71 1.71 11.69
C ASN A 92 -12.96 0.94 10.39
N TYR A 93 -12.02 0.98 9.44
CA TYR A 93 -12.21 0.43 8.09
C TYR A 93 -11.49 -0.90 7.83
N LEU A 94 -10.42 -1.19 8.57
CA LEU A 94 -9.69 -2.44 8.43
C LEU A 94 -10.36 -3.55 9.23
N ILE A 95 -10.60 -4.68 8.56
CA ILE A 95 -10.93 -5.95 9.19
C ILE A 95 -9.65 -6.78 9.20
N GLU A 96 -9.19 -7.09 10.41
CA GLU A 96 -8.01 -7.91 10.68
C GLU A 96 -8.02 -9.20 9.87
N GLU A 97 -6.89 -9.51 9.24
CA GLU A 97 -6.68 -10.70 8.40
C GLU A 97 -7.61 -10.84 7.18
N GLN A 98 -8.41 -9.82 6.86
CA GLN A 98 -9.39 -9.89 5.76
C GLN A 98 -9.22 -8.81 4.72
N THR A 99 -8.91 -7.57 5.13
CA THR A 99 -8.96 -6.43 4.21
C THR A 99 -7.64 -5.69 4.14
N ILE A 100 -7.30 -5.23 2.94
CA ILE A 100 -6.33 -4.18 2.62
C ILE A 100 -4.88 -4.44 3.03
N LEU A 101 -4.51 -4.91 4.22
CA LEU A 101 -3.08 -5.04 4.56
C LEU A 101 -2.50 -6.36 4.06
N TRP A 102 -1.21 -6.37 3.76
CA TRP A 102 -0.45 -7.61 3.79
C TRP A 102 -0.26 -8.06 5.24
N TRP A 103 -1.03 -9.08 5.65
CA TRP A 103 -1.08 -9.61 7.02
C TRP A 103 0.14 -10.49 7.38
N GLY A 104 1.36 -10.08 6.99
CA GLY A 104 2.62 -10.84 7.14
C GLY A 104 3.15 -11.02 8.57
N GLY A 105 2.60 -10.26 9.53
CA GLY A 105 2.83 -10.44 10.97
C GLY A 105 3.70 -9.36 11.60
N MET A 106 3.72 -9.35 12.94
CA MET A 106 4.52 -8.43 13.76
C MET A 106 6.01 -8.56 13.43
N GLY A 107 6.66 -7.45 13.09
CA GLY A 107 8.09 -7.40 12.76
C GLY A 107 8.44 -7.81 11.33
N ASN A 108 7.47 -8.32 10.55
CA ASN A 108 7.68 -8.75 9.15
C ASN A 108 6.96 -7.84 8.15
N SER A 109 5.77 -7.34 8.51
CA SER A 109 4.99 -6.40 7.71
C SER A 109 4.91 -5.08 8.45
N THR A 110 5.28 -3.99 7.78
CA THR A 110 5.25 -2.63 8.32
C THR A 110 3.83 -2.26 8.76
N GLU A 111 2.87 -2.43 7.87
CA GLU A 111 1.48 -2.05 8.09
C GLU A 111 0.81 -2.96 9.11
N HIS A 112 1.06 -4.29 9.05
CA HIS A 112 0.50 -5.21 10.04
C HIS A 112 1.09 -4.93 11.43
N THR A 113 2.39 -4.62 11.53
CA THR A 113 3.01 -4.22 12.80
C THR A 113 2.36 -2.95 13.36
N ALA A 114 2.20 -1.92 12.52
CA ALA A 114 1.55 -0.68 12.94
C ALA A 114 0.10 -0.91 13.38
N TYR A 115 -0.65 -1.75 12.66
CA TYR A 115 -2.03 -2.13 13.00
C TYR A 115 -2.12 -2.84 14.36
N LEU A 116 -1.28 -3.84 14.61
CA LEU A 116 -1.27 -4.56 15.88
C LEU A 116 -0.94 -3.62 17.05
N ARG A 117 -0.01 -2.67 16.86
CA ARG A 117 0.28 -1.65 17.88
C ARG A 117 -0.88 -0.68 18.12
N LEU A 118 -1.60 -0.28 17.08
CA LEU A 118 -2.85 0.50 17.22
C LEU A 118 -3.89 -0.27 18.04
N LYS A 119 -4.07 -1.57 17.76
CA LYS A 119 -4.97 -2.47 18.50
C LYS A 119 -4.56 -2.63 19.97
N GLU A 120 -3.26 -2.58 20.27
CA GLU A 120 -2.70 -2.57 21.64
C GLU A 120 -2.79 -1.20 22.34
N GLY A 121 -3.35 -0.18 21.68
CA GLY A 121 -3.54 1.16 22.26
C GLY A 121 -2.36 2.12 22.07
N ILE A 122 -1.38 1.79 21.23
CA ILE A 122 -0.31 2.73 20.84
C ILE A 122 -0.81 3.57 19.68
N GLU A 123 -0.95 4.88 19.88
CA GLU A 123 -1.42 5.78 18.84
C GLU A 123 -0.40 6.01 17.72
N ALA A 124 -0.91 6.29 16.52
CA ALA A 124 -0.09 6.83 15.45
C ALA A 124 0.37 8.27 15.79
N PRO A 125 1.61 8.67 15.42
CA PRO A 125 2.52 7.95 14.52
C PRO A 125 3.38 6.90 15.23
N ARG A 126 3.36 6.82 16.56
CA ARG A 126 4.25 5.96 17.34
C ARG A 126 4.05 4.48 17.03
N SER A 127 2.82 4.04 16.74
CA SER A 127 2.52 2.67 16.33
C SER A 127 3.34 2.17 15.14
N GLY A 128 3.62 3.05 14.16
CA GLY A 128 4.42 2.75 12.96
C GLY A 128 5.81 3.39 12.97
N SER A 129 6.28 3.96 14.08
CA SER A 129 7.51 4.74 14.09
C SER A 129 8.78 3.87 14.10
N ILE A 130 9.86 4.42 13.54
CA ILE A 130 11.21 3.81 13.62
C ILE A 130 11.70 3.68 15.07
N GLU A 131 11.32 4.61 15.95
CA GLU A 131 11.67 4.58 17.36
C GLU A 131 11.13 3.31 18.04
N LEU A 132 9.91 2.89 17.69
CA LEU A 132 9.27 1.74 18.30
C LEU A 132 9.59 0.42 17.58
N ASN A 133 9.65 0.44 16.25
CA ASN A 133 9.72 -0.78 15.44
C ASN A 133 11.11 -1.05 14.84
N GLY A 134 12.05 -0.12 15.02
CA GLY A 134 13.38 -0.19 14.42
C GLY A 134 13.36 0.09 12.92
N LYS A 135 14.57 0.20 12.36
CA LYS A 135 14.79 0.63 10.98
C LYS A 135 14.16 -0.30 9.94
N VAL A 136 14.34 -1.61 10.13
CA VAL A 136 13.88 -2.63 9.16
C VAL A 136 12.38 -2.52 8.94
N VAL A 137 11.58 -2.53 10.01
CA VAL A 137 10.12 -2.48 9.91
C VAL A 137 9.65 -1.11 9.43
N ALA A 138 10.27 -0.02 9.88
CA ALA A 138 9.80 1.33 9.54
C ALA A 138 10.14 1.79 8.11
N GLU A 139 11.16 1.19 7.48
CA GLU A 139 11.61 1.55 6.13
C GLU A 139 11.28 0.50 5.07
N GLN A 140 10.69 -0.63 5.46
CA GLN A 140 10.28 -1.66 4.53
C GLN A 140 9.18 -1.15 3.59
N ILE A 141 9.28 -1.55 2.32
CA ILE A 141 8.32 -1.24 1.26
C ILE A 141 7.71 -2.58 0.83
N GLY A 142 6.46 -2.84 1.23
CA GLY A 142 5.75 -4.10 0.94
C GLY A 142 6.47 -5.35 1.46
N ALA A 143 6.18 -6.51 0.87
CA ALA A 143 6.70 -7.82 1.28
C ALA A 143 8.18 -8.09 0.88
N GLN A 144 9.08 -7.10 1.02
CA GLN A 144 10.46 -7.17 0.49
C GLN A 144 10.48 -7.32 -1.04
N ILE A 145 9.81 -6.40 -1.73
CA ILE A 145 9.59 -6.45 -3.20
C ILE A 145 10.89 -6.47 -4.01
N PHE A 146 12.01 -6.04 -3.43
CA PHE A 146 13.34 -6.13 -4.03
C PHE A 146 14.32 -6.75 -3.03
N ILE A 147 14.74 -7.99 -3.29
CA ILE A 147 15.88 -8.66 -2.64
C ILE A 147 16.92 -8.99 -3.71
#